data_AF-A0A922DZ82-F1
#
_entry.id   AF-A0A922DZ82-F1
#
_cell.length_a   1.000
_cell.length_b   1.000
_cell.length_c   1.000
_cell.angle_alpha   90.00
_cell.angle_beta   90.00
_cell.angle_gamma   90.00
#
_symmetry.space_group_name_H-M   'P 1'
#
loop_
_entity.id
_entity.type
_entity.pdbx_description
1 polymer ?
#
loop_
_entity_poly.entity_id
_entity_poly.type
_entity_poly.pdbx_seq_one_letter_code
_entity_poly.pdbx_strand_id
1 'polypeptide(L)'
;MGQMTTAIAIEDVHREVKILKALSRHNNLFEDTNNVYVVMELCEGGELLDRILSRGGRYMEEDAKKIIVQILNVIAFCHLQGVVHRDLKPEGTRFDMMKKNV
;
A
#
# COMPACT_ATOMS: atom_id res chain seq x y z
N MET A 1 -7.15 11.85 15.17
CA MET A 1 -7.42 10.42 14.92
C MET A 1 -8.92 10.21 15.03
N GLY A 2 -9.62 10.01 13.91
CA GLY A 2 -11.05 9.72 13.90
C GLY A 2 -11.27 8.23 14.16
N GLN A 3 -12.04 7.87 15.18
CA GLN A 3 -12.42 6.47 15.41
C GLN A 3 -13.44 6.05 14.36
N MET A 4 -13.16 4.96 13.64
CA MET A 4 -14.10 4.35 12.69
C MET A 4 -15.12 3.50 13.47
N THR A 5 -16.29 4.07 13.77
CA THR A 5 -17.29 3.46 14.66
C THR A 5 -18.52 2.88 13.93
N THR A 6 -18.60 3.00 12.61
CA THR A 6 -19.73 2.47 11.82
C THR A 6 -19.48 1.01 11.40
N ALA A 7 -20.54 0.18 11.44
CA ALA A 7 -20.48 -1.23 11.08
C ALA A 7 -19.88 -1.49 9.68
N ILE A 8 -20.13 -0.57 8.73
CA ILE A 8 -19.56 -0.61 7.37
C ILE A 8 -18.04 -0.51 7.41
N ALA A 9 -17.48 0.37 8.24
CA ALA A 9 -16.02 0.54 8.34
C ALA A 9 -15.35 -0.71 8.96
N ILE A 10 -16.04 -1.41 9.87
CA ILE A 10 -15.57 -2.66 10.45
C ILE A 10 -15.53 -3.78 9.40
N GLU A 11 -16.54 -3.87 8.53
CA GLU A 11 -16.56 -4.85 7.44
C GLU A 11 -15.46 -4.58 6.40
N ASP A 12 -15.20 -3.32 6.09
CA ASP A 12 -14.12 -2.93 5.17
C ASP A 12 -12.74 -3.29 5.73
N VAL A 13 -12.49 -3.03 7.02
CA VAL A 13 -11.26 -3.46 7.70
C VAL A 13 -11.10 -4.97 7.66
N HIS A 14 -12.15 -5.74 7.95
CA HIS A 14 -12.07 -7.21 7.88
C HIS A 14 -11.78 -7.72 6.45
N ARG A 15 -12.32 -7.06 5.43
CA ARG A 15 -12.02 -7.39 4.03
C ARG A 15 -10.56 -7.13 3.70
N GLU A 16 -10.04 -5.99 4.13
CA GLU A 16 -8.64 -5.59 3.92
C GLU A 16 -7.69 -6.55 4.64
N VAL A 17 -7.99 -6.91 5.89
CA VAL A 17 -7.30 -7.94 6.68
C VAL A 17 -7.26 -9.27 5.94
N LYS A 18 -8.39 -9.71 5.36
CA LYS A 18 -8.47 -10.97 4.62
C LYS A 18 -7.61 -10.95 3.36
N ILE A 19 -7.60 -9.83 2.64
CA ILE A 19 -6.76 -9.63 1.46
C ILE A 19 -5.28 -9.65 1.86
N LEU A 20 -4.89 -8.91 2.91
CA LEU A 20 -3.51 -8.87 3.39
C LEU A 20 -3.01 -10.25 3.83
N LYS A 21 -3.85 -11.06 4.50
CA LYS A 21 -3.53 -12.46 4.83
C LYS A 21 -3.37 -13.36 3.61
N ALA A 22 -4.16 -13.14 2.56
CA ALA A 22 -4.06 -13.92 1.32
C ALA A 22 -2.82 -13.56 0.50
N LEU A 23 -2.38 -12.30 0.54
CA LEU A 23 -1.24 -11.80 -0.22
C LEU A 23 0.10 -11.93 0.53
N SER A 24 0.08 -12.00 1.87
CA SER A 24 1.30 -12.12 2.68
C SER A 24 1.61 -13.57 3.06
N ARG A 25 2.88 -13.96 2.96
CA ARG A 25 3.37 -15.26 3.46
C ARG A 25 3.58 -15.30 4.99
N HIS A 26 3.39 -14.17 5.68
CA HIS A 26 3.74 -13.99 7.10
C HIS A 26 2.51 -13.60 7.94
N ASN A 27 2.51 -14.01 9.23
CA ASN A 27 1.49 -13.65 10.22
C ASN A 27 1.66 -12.20 10.68
N ASN A 28 1.25 -11.29 9.80
CA ASN A 28 1.45 -9.85 9.93
C ASN A 28 0.27 -9.12 10.60
N LEU A 29 -0.62 -9.87 11.27
CA LEU A 29 -1.88 -9.37 11.80
C LEU A 29 -2.10 -9.83 13.22
N PHE A 30 -2.39 -8.88 14.10
CA PHE A 30 -2.64 -9.08 15.52
C PHE A 30 -3.92 -8.34 15.92
N GLU A 31 -4.65 -8.86 16.89
CA GLU A 31 -5.90 -8.26 17.36
C GLU A 31 -5.95 -8.29 18.89
N ASP A 32 -6.52 -7.24 19.48
CA ASP A 32 -6.96 -7.21 20.87
C ASP A 32 -8.46 -6.89 20.94
N THR A 33 -9.01 -6.72 22.14
CA THR A 33 -10.45 -6.51 22.36
C THR A 33 -11.01 -5.30 21.60
N ASN A 34 -10.16 -4.31 21.28
CA ASN A 34 -10.58 -3.02 20.73
C ASN A 34 -9.92 -2.67 19.39
N ASN A 35 -8.81 -3.33 19.02
CA ASN A 35 -7.97 -2.91 17.91
C ASN A 35 -7.47 -4.07 17.04
N VAL A 36 -7.26 -3.78 15.75
CA VAL A 36 -6.54 -4.63 14.81
C VAL A 36 -5.23 -3.95 14.42
N TYR A 37 -4.13 -4.68 14.52
CA TYR A 37 -2.79 -4.21 14.20
C TYR A 37 -2.28 -4.93 12.95
N VAL A 38 -1.81 -4.16 11.97
CA VAL A 38 -1.18 -4.67 10.76
C VAL A 38 0.31 -4.33 10.79
N VAL A 39 1.15 -5.35 10.77
CA VAL A 39 2.61 -5.20 10.63
C VAL A 39 2.96 -5.29 9.15
N MET A 40 3.56 -4.25 8.61
CA MET A 40 3.98 -4.21 7.20
C MET A 40 5.42 -3.72 7.09
N GLU A 41 6.01 -3.92 5.92
CA GLU A 41 7.34 -3.42 5.61
C GLU A 41 7.40 -1.90 5.83
N LEU A 42 8.48 -1.45 6.49
CA LEU A 42 8.71 -0.04 6.70
C LEU A 42 9.22 0.59 5.40
N CYS A 43 8.36 1.34 4.72
CA CYS A 43 8.75 2.11 3.54
C CYS A 43 9.43 3.42 3.95
N GLU A 44 10.76 3.47 3.99
CA GLU A 44 11.52 4.68 4.39
C GLU A 44 11.56 5.77 3.30
N GLY A 45 11.20 5.43 2.06
CA GLY A 45 11.27 6.32 0.88
C GLY A 45 10.12 7.32 0.73
N GLY A 46 9.15 7.33 1.66
CA GLY A 46 8.04 8.27 1.67
C GLY A 46 6.99 8.04 0.58
N GLU A 47 6.08 9.01 0.42
CA GLU A 47 4.98 8.93 -0.55
C GLU A 47 5.42 9.33 -1.96
N LEU A 48 4.82 8.68 -2.96
CA LEU A 48 5.08 8.98 -4.37
C LEU A 48 4.72 10.43 -4.71
N LEU A 49 3.62 10.96 -4.17
CA LEU A 49 3.22 12.33 -4.41
C LEU A 49 4.28 13.33 -3.91
N ASP A 50 4.76 13.17 -2.68
CA ASP A 50 5.81 14.02 -2.10
C ASP A 50 7.06 14.04 -2.97
N ARG A 51 7.43 12.89 -3.52
CA ARG A 51 8.57 12.78 -4.42
C ARG A 51 8.35 13.51 -5.74
N ILE A 52 7.15 13.43 -6.32
CA ILE A 52 6.80 14.18 -7.53
C ILE A 52 6.86 15.68 -7.25
N LEU A 53 6.28 16.12 -6.13
CA LEU A 53 6.24 17.53 -5.73
C LEU A 53 7.63 18.09 -5.42
N SER A 54 8.50 17.32 -4.74
CA SER A 54 9.87 17.72 -4.42
C SER A 54 10.74 18.03 -5.64
N ARG A 55 10.39 17.48 -6.81
CA ARG A 55 11.06 17.73 -8.10
C ARG A 55 10.47 18.92 -8.87
N GLY A 56 9.65 19.76 -8.21
CA GLY A 56 8.98 20.89 -8.83
C GLY A 56 7.78 20.51 -9.69
N GLY A 57 7.16 19.36 -9.40
CA GLY A 57 5.94 18.88 -10.08
C GLY A 57 6.14 18.41 -11.52
N ARG A 58 7.39 18.37 -12.02
CA ARG A 58 7.72 17.84 -13.34
C ARG A 58 8.44 16.51 -13.19
N TYR A 59 7.82 15.46 -13.73
CA TYR A 59 8.38 14.13 -13.78
C TYR A 59 8.64 13.76 -15.23
N MET A 60 9.86 13.32 -15.57
CA MET A 60 10.15 12.89 -16.93
C MET A 60 9.46 11.57 -17.23
N GLU A 61 9.04 11.38 -18.48
CA GLU A 61 8.35 10.17 -18.94
C GLU A 61 9.16 8.90 -18.63
N GLU A 62 10.48 8.96 -18.83
CA GLU A 62 11.41 7.86 -18.53
C GLU A 62 11.39 7.44 -17.05
N ASP A 63 11.22 8.39 -16.13
CA ASP A 63 11.11 8.07 -14.70
C ASP A 63 9.69 7.65 -14.33
N ALA A 64 8.66 8.25 -14.93
CA ALA A 64 7.26 7.89 -14.70
C ALA A 64 6.99 6.44 -15.12
N LYS A 65 7.53 6.03 -16.27
CA LYS A 65 7.43 4.66 -16.79
C LYS A 65 7.91 3.62 -15.79
N LYS A 66 9.02 3.86 -15.10
CA LYS A 66 9.57 2.92 -14.09
C LYS A 66 8.58 2.69 -12.96
N ILE A 67 7.93 3.75 -12.50
CA ILE A 67 6.95 3.72 -11.41
C ILE A 67 5.67 3.03 -11.86
N ILE A 68 5.16 3.41 -13.04
CA ILE A 68 3.93 2.82 -13.60
C ILE A 68 4.11 1.30 -13.80
N VAL A 69 5.26 0.85 -14.30
CA VAL A 69 5.54 -0.59 -14.46
C VAL A 69 5.49 -1.32 -13.11
N GLN A 70 6.09 -0.74 -12.06
CA GLN A 70 6.02 -1.33 -10.72
C GLN A 70 4.58 -1.41 -10.19
N ILE A 71 3.82 -0.32 -10.32
CA ILE A 71 2.41 -0.28 -9.91
C ILE A 71 1.58 -1.32 -10.66
N LEU A 72 1.75 -1.42 -11.98
CA LEU A 72 1.04 -2.39 -12.81
C LEU A 72 1.38 -3.84 -12.44
N ASN A 73 2.62 -4.13 -12.05
CA ASN A 73 3.00 -5.46 -11.57
C ASN A 73 2.27 -5.83 -10.27
N VAL A 74 2.14 -4.89 -9.33
CA VAL A 74 1.38 -5.09 -8.08
C VAL A 74 -0.11 -5.32 -8.40
N ILE A 75 -0.69 -4.52 -9.29
CA ILE A 75 -2.09 -4.67 -9.71
C ILE A 75 -2.32 -6.01 -10.39
N ALA A 76 -1.42 -6.43 -11.29
CA ALA A 76 -1.50 -7.72 -11.94
C ALA A 76 -1.48 -8.87 -10.92
N PHE A 77 -0.61 -8.79 -9.91
CA PHE A 77 -0.58 -9.76 -8.81
C PHE A 77 -1.90 -9.80 -8.03
N CYS A 78 -2.47 -8.64 -7.66
CA CYS A 78 -3.76 -8.57 -7.00
C CYS A 78 -4.89 -9.18 -7.86
N HIS A 79 -4.92 -8.86 -9.16
CA HIS A 79 -5.92 -9.37 -10.09
C HIS A 79 -5.83 -10.90 -10.25
N LEU A 80 -4.64 -11.48 -10.26
CA LEU A 80 -4.45 -12.94 -10.28
C LEU A 80 -5.05 -13.63 -9.04
N GLN A 81 -5.18 -12.91 -7.92
CA GLN A 81 -5.80 -13.40 -6.69
C GLN A 81 -7.29 -13.00 -6.58
N GLY A 82 -7.87 -12.45 -7.65
CA GLY A 82 -9.27 -12.00 -7.68
C GLY A 82 -9.54 -10.73 -6.88
N VAL A 83 -8.49 -9.97 -6.53
CA VAL A 83 -8.60 -8.74 -5.73
C VAL A 83 -8.47 -7.52 -6.63
N VAL A 84 -9.45 -6.61 -6.57
CA VAL A 84 -9.36 -5.29 -7.22
C VAL A 84 -8.99 -4.25 -6.15
N HIS A 85 -7.89 -3.51 -6.36
CA HIS A 85 -7.38 -2.54 -5.37
C HIS A 85 -8.36 -1.38 -5.11
N ARG A 86 -9.06 -0.90 -6.15
CA ARG A 86 -10.11 0.15 -6.14
C ARG A 86 -9.69 1.56 -5.68
N ASP A 87 -8.64 1.73 -4.90
CA ASP A 87 -8.11 3.05 -4.50
C ASP A 87 -6.64 3.20 -4.91
N LEU A 88 -6.40 3.31 -6.22
CA LEU A 88 -5.04 3.52 -6.74
C LEU A 88 -4.82 5.01 -6.96
N LYS A 89 -4.08 5.63 -6.04
CA LYS A 89 -3.72 7.06 -6.12
C LYS A 89 -2.28 7.30 -5.66
N PRO A 90 -1.60 8.35 -6.15
CA PRO A 90 -0.22 8.64 -5.79
C PRO A 90 0.02 8.80 -4.28
N GLU A 91 -0.98 9.31 -3.55
CA GLU A 91 -0.95 9.48 -2.09
C GLU A 91 -0.96 8.13 -1.35
N GLY A 92 -1.53 7.07 -1.96
CA GLY A 92 -1.57 5.73 -1.39
C GLY A 92 -0.32 4.88 -1.71
N THR A 93 0.57 5.37 -2.58
CA THR A 93 1.74 4.61 -3.05
C THR A 93 2.98 5.04 -2.31
N ARG A 94 3.63 4.10 -1.62
CA ARG A 94 4.85 4.34 -0.83
C ARG A 94 6.08 3.73 -1.48
N PHE A 95 7.19 4.44 -1.44
CA PHE A 95 8.50 3.91 -1.80
C PHE A 95 9.20 3.37 -0.59
N ASP A 96 9.85 2.23 -0.75
CA ASP A 96 10.95 1.87 0.14
C ASP A 96 12.29 2.28 -0.48
N MET A 97 13.19 2.76 0.36
CA MET A 97 14.60 2.82 -0.03
C MET A 97 15.14 1.40 0.12
N MET A 98 15.35 0.70 -0.98
CA MET A 98 16.19 -0.50 -0.95
C MET A 98 17.58 -0.10 -0.45
N LYS A 99 17.79 -0.14 0.86
CA LYS A 99 19.13 -0.19 1.45
C LYS A 99 19.71 -1.49 0.94
N LYS A 100 20.59 -1.39 -0.07
CA LYS A 100 21.52 -2.47 -0.35
C LYS A 100 22.30 -2.67 0.94
N ASN A 101 21.95 -3.71 1.69
CA ASN A 101 22.82 -4.25 2.72
C ASN A 101 24.07 -4.73 1.97
N VAL A 102 25.07 -3.86 1.91
CA VAL A 102 26.47 -4.22 1.64
C VAL A 102 27.15 -4.34 2.98
#